data_AF-A0A2V8KCS4-F1
#
_entry.id   AF-A0A2V8KCS4-F1
#
_cell.length_a   1.000
_cell.length_b   1.000
_cell.length_c   1.000
_cell.angle_alpha   90.00
_cell.angle_beta   90.00
_cell.angle_gamma   90.00
#
_symmetry.space_group_name_H-M   'P 1'
#
loop_
_entity.id
_entity.type
_entity.pdbx_description
1 polymer ?
#
loop_
_entity_poly.entity_id
_entity_poly.type
_entity_poly.pdbx_seq_one_letter_code
_entity_poly.pdbx_strand_id
1 'polypeptide(L)'
;EAGGLLLVSRPDRPLTAAQREFNKLVIKVEELRERLQKETRRLDTALAYYGKHIHPRLKQLASARKAVVRGLAAFPGAGRLKRKKDCETLKEVIAEQLDEVLQDFVPGEDEDLRALFERIHGIDYETLERQEMDQVRSEMESMFEDFGLDIDLSDLRPDMSDEAMAAKAAEMADRIRQKAEQEEQAFHERPRRKSKKQLEREDRMKQVEEARRRSIASIYKQLAKVLHPDLEQDDERRRHKVALMQELTTAYHNNDLHTLLRLELEWID
;
A
#
# COMPACT_ATOMS: atom_id res chain seq x y z
N GLU A 1 -11.35 23.06 -11.08
CA GLU A 1 -12.50 23.57 -11.84
C GLU A 1 -13.32 22.39 -12.33
N ALA A 2 -14.55 22.23 -11.83
CA ALA A 2 -15.46 21.10 -12.12
C ALA A 2 -16.16 21.20 -13.50
N GLY A 3 -15.57 21.97 -14.44
CA GLY A 3 -16.24 22.41 -15.66
C GLY A 3 -15.84 21.68 -16.94
N GLY A 4 -14.72 20.93 -16.94
CA GLY A 4 -14.11 20.45 -18.20
C GLY A 4 -14.77 19.23 -18.85
N LEU A 5 -15.46 18.39 -18.08
CA LEU A 5 -16.00 17.10 -18.54
C LEU A 5 -17.53 17.03 -18.58
N LEU A 6 -18.22 18.05 -18.09
CA LEU A 6 -19.69 18.05 -18.06
C LEU A 6 -20.24 18.36 -19.44
N LEU A 7 -20.99 17.42 -20.02
CA LEU A 7 -21.67 17.64 -21.29
C LEU A 7 -22.84 18.62 -21.08
N VAL A 8 -22.85 19.73 -21.82
CA VAL A 8 -23.87 20.79 -21.72
C VAL A 8 -25.00 20.55 -22.71
N SER A 9 -26.25 20.71 -22.27
CA SER A 9 -27.41 20.64 -23.15
C SER A 9 -27.45 21.85 -24.09
N ARG A 10 -27.55 21.62 -25.40
CA ARG A 10 -27.77 22.68 -26.40
C ARG A 10 -29.25 22.68 -26.84
N PRO A 11 -29.83 23.84 -27.19
CA PRO A 11 -31.26 23.95 -27.54
C PRO A 11 -31.67 23.02 -28.70
N ASP A 12 -30.77 22.74 -29.65
CA ASP A 12 -31.02 21.84 -30.78
C ASP A 12 -30.59 20.38 -30.54
N ARG A 13 -29.99 20.06 -29.38
CA ARG A 13 -29.54 18.70 -29.03
C ARG A 13 -29.64 18.48 -27.52
N PRO A 14 -30.80 18.03 -27.02
CA PRO A 14 -30.97 17.72 -25.61
C PRO A 14 -30.09 16.53 -25.20
N LEU A 15 -29.62 16.53 -23.95
CA LEU A 15 -28.79 15.46 -23.41
C LEU A 15 -29.54 14.12 -23.43
N THR A 16 -28.91 13.10 -24.02
CA THR A 16 -29.42 11.73 -24.01
C THR A 16 -29.36 11.12 -22.61
N ALA A 17 -30.08 10.03 -22.36
CA ALA A 17 -30.06 9.35 -21.06
C ALA A 17 -28.64 8.92 -20.65
N ALA A 18 -27.86 8.39 -21.60
CA ALA A 18 -26.46 8.01 -21.39
C ALA A 18 -25.56 9.21 -21.06
N GLN A 19 -25.78 10.37 -21.69
CA GLN A 19 -25.00 11.59 -21.39
C GLN A 19 -25.34 12.17 -20.01
N ARG A 20 -26.60 12.06 -19.56
CA ARG A 20 -26.98 12.45 -18.19
C ARG A 20 -26.38 11.52 -17.14
N GLU A 21 -26.31 10.22 -17.42
CA GLU A 21 -25.68 9.24 -16.56
C GLU A 21 -24.16 9.45 -16.49
N PHE A 22 -23.53 9.74 -17.63
CA PHE A 22 -22.12 10.14 -17.71
C PHE A 22 -21.84 11.36 -16.82
N ASN A 23 -22.60 12.45 -16.97
CA ASN A 23 -22.43 13.64 -16.14
C ASN A 23 -22.57 13.34 -14.63
N LYS A 24 -23.51 12.48 -14.23
CA LYS A 24 -23.64 12.06 -12.82
C LYS A 24 -22.42 11.30 -12.31
N LEU A 25 -21.87 10.40 -13.14
CA LEU A 25 -20.68 9.62 -12.78
C LEU A 25 -19.44 10.50 -12.69
N VAL A 26 -19.29 11.48 -13.60
CA VAL A 26 -18.20 12.48 -13.55
C VAL A 26 -18.24 13.25 -12.23
N ILE A 27 -19.40 13.81 -11.85
CA ILE A 27 -19.55 14.53 -10.58
C ILE A 27 -19.16 13.64 -9.39
N LYS A 28 -19.63 12.39 -9.37
CA LYS A 28 -19.32 11.46 -8.28
C LYS A 28 -17.83 11.11 -8.20
N VAL A 29 -17.16 10.99 -9.34
CA VAL A 29 -15.71 10.75 -9.38
C VAL A 29 -14.94 11.96 -8.86
N GLU A 30 -15.34 13.18 -9.24
CA GLU A 30 -14.74 14.41 -8.74
C GLU A 30 -14.92 14.54 -7.21
N GLU A 31 -16.13 14.30 -6.70
CA GLU A 31 -16.40 14.28 -5.25
C GLU A 31 -15.51 13.26 -4.51
N LEU A 32 -15.34 12.05 -5.06
CA LEU A 32 -14.48 11.01 -4.47
C LEU A 32 -13.01 11.43 -4.49
N ARG A 33 -12.54 12.08 -5.57
CA ARG A 33 -11.17 12.61 -5.66
C ARG A 33 -10.91 13.70 -4.63
N GLU A 34 -11.84 14.63 -4.48
CA GLU A 34 -11.74 15.68 -3.46
C GLU A 34 -11.70 15.10 -2.05
N ARG A 35 -12.54 14.09 -1.77
CA ARG A 35 -12.50 13.35 -0.51
C ARG A 35 -11.18 12.65 -0.28
N LEU A 36 -10.66 11.95 -1.29
CA LEU A 36 -9.37 11.27 -1.21
C LEU A 36 -8.25 12.28 -0.91
N GLN A 37 -8.18 13.38 -1.68
CA GLN A 37 -7.20 14.43 -1.48
C GLN A 37 -7.28 15.05 -0.08
N LYS A 38 -8.51 15.24 0.44
CA LYS A 38 -8.73 15.74 1.80
C LYS A 38 -8.17 14.77 2.85
N GLU A 39 -8.44 13.47 2.71
CA GLU A 39 -7.91 12.47 3.65
C GLU A 39 -6.39 12.32 3.54
N THR A 40 -5.82 12.36 2.33
CA THR A 40 -4.37 12.38 2.13
C THR A 40 -3.73 13.58 2.85
N ARG A 41 -4.25 14.80 2.66
CA ARG A 41 -3.74 15.99 3.36
C ARG A 41 -3.85 15.87 4.88
N ARG A 42 -4.90 15.22 5.37
CA ARG A 42 -5.12 14.98 6.79
C ARG A 42 -4.09 14.01 7.36
N LEU A 43 -3.79 12.94 6.62
CA LEU A 43 -2.72 12.00 6.94
C LEU A 43 -1.36 12.69 6.92
N ASP A 44 -1.05 13.47 5.87
CA ASP A 44 0.22 14.20 5.76
C ASP A 44 0.43 15.14 6.94
N THR A 45 -0.63 15.84 7.36
CA THR A 45 -0.59 16.73 8.53
C THR A 45 -0.34 15.95 9.82
N ALA A 46 -0.98 14.79 9.97
CA ALA A 46 -0.79 13.92 11.14
C ALA A 46 0.63 13.35 11.20
N LEU A 47 1.16 12.88 10.06
CA LEU A 47 2.52 12.35 9.94
C LEU A 47 3.56 13.44 10.20
N ALA A 48 3.36 14.66 9.68
CA ALA A 48 4.22 15.80 9.96
C ALA A 48 4.24 16.15 11.45
N TYR A 49 3.07 16.15 12.11
CA TYR A 49 2.97 16.36 13.56
C TYR A 49 3.68 15.25 14.35
N TYR A 50 3.45 13.99 13.97
CA TYR A 50 4.10 12.83 14.59
C TYR A 50 5.62 12.94 14.50
N GLY A 51 6.16 13.15 13.29
CA GLY A 51 7.60 13.26 13.07
C GLY A 51 8.23 14.45 13.80
N LYS A 52 7.51 15.57 13.92
CA LYS A 52 8.02 16.78 14.57
C LYS A 52 7.94 16.73 16.10
N HIS A 53 6.91 16.13 16.67
CA HIS A 53 6.58 16.29 18.09
C HIS A 53 6.50 14.98 18.88
N ILE A 54 6.11 13.88 18.26
CA ILE A 54 5.91 12.60 18.96
C ILE A 54 7.17 11.74 18.84
N HIS A 55 7.67 11.56 17.62
CA HIS A 55 8.87 10.74 17.35
C HIS A 55 10.09 11.15 18.20
N PRO A 56 10.44 12.45 18.33
CA PRO A 56 11.58 12.83 19.17
C PRO A 56 11.37 12.52 20.65
N ARG A 57 10.13 12.59 21.14
CA ARG A 57 9.80 12.28 22.54
C ARG A 57 9.83 10.78 22.80
N LEU A 58 9.36 9.97 21.86
CA LEU A 58 9.50 8.51 21.91
C LEU A 58 10.98 8.12 21.98
N LYS A 59 11.83 8.71 21.14
CA LYS A 59 13.29 8.51 21.20
C LYS A 59 13.89 8.92 22.55
N GLN A 60 13.47 10.04 23.11
CA GLN A 60 13.91 10.48 24.44
C GLN A 60 13.47 9.51 25.54
N LEU A 61 12.22 9.02 25.47
CA LEU A 61 11.70 8.02 26.41
C LEU A 61 12.50 6.72 26.32
N ALA A 62 12.77 6.23 25.10
CA ALA A 62 13.59 5.05 24.87
C ALA A 62 15.00 5.23 25.43
N SER A 63 15.66 6.36 25.15
CA SER A 63 16.99 6.68 25.70
C SER A 63 16.99 6.71 27.24
N ALA A 64 15.96 7.30 27.86
CA ALA A 64 15.81 7.33 29.31
C ALA A 64 15.59 5.92 29.89
N ARG A 65 14.75 5.09 29.27
CA ARG A 65 14.53 3.69 29.66
C ARG A 65 15.82 2.86 29.55
N LYS A 66 16.56 3.01 28.45
CA LYS A 66 17.90 2.40 28.29
C LYS A 66 18.86 2.80 29.41
N ALA A 67 18.87 4.08 29.81
CA ALA A 67 19.68 4.54 30.93
C ALA A 67 19.26 3.91 32.27
N VAL A 68 17.95 3.77 32.51
CA VAL A 68 17.42 3.07 33.69
C VAL A 68 17.86 1.61 33.69
N VAL A 69 17.70 0.89 32.57
CA VAL A 69 18.14 -0.51 32.42
C VAL A 69 19.63 -0.66 32.72
N ARG A 70 20.50 0.20 32.14
CA ARG A 70 21.95 0.20 32.43
C ARG A 70 22.24 0.42 33.91
N GLY A 71 21.52 1.34 34.54
CA GLY A 71 21.63 1.59 35.98
C GLY A 71 21.23 0.38 36.82
N LEU A 72 20.09 -0.25 36.51
CA LEU A 72 19.57 -1.42 37.20
C LEU A 72 20.45 -2.66 36.99
N ALA A 73 21.02 -2.83 35.81
CA ALA A 73 21.90 -3.94 35.45
C ALA A 73 23.20 -4.00 36.28
N ALA A 74 23.61 -2.89 36.90
CA ALA A 74 24.80 -2.82 37.76
C ALA A 74 24.58 -3.48 39.14
N PHE A 75 23.33 -3.65 39.60
CA PHE A 75 23.02 -4.13 40.96
C PHE A 75 23.15 -5.64 41.17
N PRO A 76 22.74 -6.52 40.22
CA PRO A 76 22.85 -7.97 40.38
C PRO A 76 24.29 -8.49 40.49
N GLY A 77 25.25 -7.87 39.78
CA GLY A 77 26.66 -8.29 39.76
C GLY A 77 27.52 -7.74 40.89
N ALA A 78 27.09 -6.67 41.55
CA ALA A 78 27.89 -5.96 42.55
C ALA A 78 27.76 -6.51 43.99
N GLY A 79 27.07 -7.65 44.19
CA GLY A 79 26.82 -8.24 45.51
C GLY A 79 25.96 -7.36 46.43
N ARG A 80 25.29 -6.33 45.89
CA ARG A 80 24.48 -5.37 46.64
C ARG A 80 23.11 -5.93 47.03
N LEU A 81 22.61 -6.91 46.28
CA LEU A 81 21.38 -7.63 46.56
C LEU A 81 21.72 -8.99 47.16
N LYS A 82 21.44 -9.15 48.47
CA LYS A 82 21.78 -10.37 49.22
C LYS A 82 20.70 -11.46 49.15
N ARG A 83 19.45 -11.08 48.86
CA ARG A 83 18.31 -12.03 48.81
C ARG A 83 18.09 -12.48 47.37
N LYS A 84 17.99 -13.79 47.17
CA LYS A 84 17.72 -14.40 45.86
C LYS A 84 16.42 -13.87 45.23
N LYS A 85 15.36 -13.71 46.03
CA LYS A 85 14.06 -13.21 45.55
C LYS A 85 14.14 -11.78 45.01
N ASP A 86 14.86 -10.89 45.68
CA ASP A 86 15.02 -9.50 45.25
C ASP A 86 15.84 -9.41 43.95
N CYS A 87 16.82 -10.31 43.77
CA CYS A 87 17.54 -10.44 42.50
C CYS A 87 16.63 -10.93 41.37
N GLU A 88 15.76 -11.91 41.60
CA GLU A 88 14.81 -12.38 40.59
C GLU A 88 13.79 -11.30 40.21
N THR A 89 13.18 -10.63 41.19
CA THR A 89 12.26 -9.50 40.91
C THR A 89 12.95 -8.37 40.15
N LEU A 90 14.22 -8.08 40.45
CA LEU A 90 14.96 -7.07 39.69
C LEU A 90 15.21 -7.52 38.24
N LYS A 91 15.52 -8.80 38.02
CA LYS A 91 15.67 -9.33 36.65
C LYS A 91 14.36 -9.24 35.87
N GLU A 92 13.22 -9.56 36.49
CA GLU A 92 11.88 -9.42 35.89
C GLU A 92 11.62 -7.96 35.47
N VAL A 93 11.88 -7.00 36.36
CA VAL A 93 11.73 -5.57 36.04
C VAL A 93 12.68 -5.15 34.91
N ILE A 94 13.92 -5.63 34.91
CA ILE A 94 14.87 -5.34 33.83
C ILE A 94 14.40 -5.94 32.50
N ALA A 95 13.87 -7.16 32.50
CA ALA A 95 13.32 -7.82 31.33
C ALA A 95 12.16 -7.01 30.72
N GLU A 96 11.17 -6.64 31.53
CA GLU A 96 10.04 -5.81 31.07
C GLU A 96 10.50 -4.46 30.50
N GLN A 97 11.49 -3.82 31.12
CA GLN A 97 12.01 -2.55 30.61
C GLN A 97 12.85 -2.70 29.34
N LEU A 98 13.51 -3.85 29.14
CA LEU A 98 14.25 -4.18 27.92
C LEU A 98 13.30 -4.43 26.77
N ASP A 99 12.25 -5.24 26.99
CA ASP A 99 11.23 -5.58 25.99
C ASP A 99 10.60 -4.32 25.37
N GLU A 100 10.36 -3.32 26.22
CA GLU A 100 9.79 -2.02 25.87
C GLU A 100 10.70 -1.09 25.03
N VAL A 101 11.98 -1.42 24.87
CA VAL A 101 12.95 -0.63 24.06
C VAL A 101 13.63 -1.45 22.97
N LEU A 102 13.20 -2.71 22.76
CA LEU A 102 13.80 -3.63 21.79
C LEU A 102 13.84 -3.06 20.37
N GLN A 103 12.75 -2.44 19.92
CA GLN A 103 12.64 -1.86 18.58
C GLN A 103 13.51 -0.59 18.38
N ASP A 104 13.99 0.00 19.48
CA ASP A 104 14.81 1.21 19.45
C ASP A 104 16.32 0.92 19.54
N PHE A 105 16.74 -0.36 19.59
CA PHE A 105 18.15 -0.73 19.68
C PHE A 105 18.96 -0.21 18.49
N VAL A 106 20.04 0.50 18.78
CA VAL A 106 20.96 1.02 17.77
C VAL A 106 22.17 0.08 17.68
N PRO A 107 22.38 -0.60 16.53
CA PRO A 107 23.55 -1.44 16.32
C PRO A 107 24.85 -0.68 16.60
N GLY A 108 25.77 -1.29 17.36
CA GLY A 108 27.04 -0.67 17.75
C GLY A 108 26.99 0.28 18.94
N GLU A 109 25.84 0.87 19.28
CA GLU A 109 25.69 1.71 20.50
C GLU A 109 25.10 0.92 21.68
N ASP A 110 24.16 0.02 21.41
CA ASP A 110 23.40 -0.71 22.44
C ASP A 110 23.82 -2.18 22.58
N GLU A 111 25.05 -2.51 22.22
CA GLU A 111 25.59 -3.88 22.34
C GLU A 111 25.60 -4.38 23.80
N ASP A 112 25.75 -3.48 24.76
CA ASP A 112 25.65 -3.79 26.19
C ASP A 112 24.23 -4.23 26.59
N LEU A 113 23.21 -3.59 26.01
CA LEU A 113 21.80 -3.95 26.22
C LEU A 113 21.42 -5.24 25.50
N ARG A 114 21.98 -5.50 24.31
CA ARG A 114 21.82 -6.78 23.60
C ARG A 114 22.41 -7.94 24.38
N ALA A 115 23.62 -7.79 24.91
CA ALA A 115 24.24 -8.80 25.78
C ALA A 115 23.45 -9.00 27.09
N LEU A 116 22.87 -7.92 27.64
CA LEU A 116 22.00 -8.00 28.81
C LEU A 116 20.71 -8.77 28.50
N PHE A 117 20.09 -8.50 27.35
CA PHE A 117 18.91 -9.20 26.85
C PHE A 117 19.19 -10.69 26.69
N GLU A 118 20.27 -11.06 25.99
CA GLU A 118 20.66 -12.47 25.81
C GLU A 118 20.85 -13.18 27.16
N ARG A 119 21.47 -12.50 28.13
CA ARG A 119 21.68 -13.06 29.47
C ARG A 119 20.38 -13.27 30.25
N ILE A 120 19.37 -12.43 30.04
CA ILE A 120 18.11 -12.46 30.80
C ILE A 120 17.10 -13.40 30.15
N HIS A 121 16.96 -13.32 28.82
CA HIS A 121 15.97 -14.10 28.06
C HIS A 121 16.53 -15.44 27.57
N GLY A 122 17.86 -15.60 27.55
CA GLY A 122 18.52 -16.83 27.10
C GLY A 122 18.49 -17.05 25.59
N ILE A 123 18.08 -16.03 24.84
CA ILE A 123 17.97 -16.02 23.38
C ILE A 123 18.61 -14.72 22.90
N ASP A 124 19.42 -14.78 21.83
CA ASP A 124 19.96 -13.56 21.23
C ASP A 124 18.86 -12.75 20.53
N TYR A 125 19.11 -11.45 20.36
CA TYR A 125 18.13 -10.54 19.78
C TYR A 125 17.77 -10.90 18.33
N GLU A 126 18.75 -11.31 17.52
CA GLU A 126 18.54 -11.65 16.10
C GLU A 126 17.66 -12.90 15.94
N THR A 127 17.79 -13.85 16.85
CA THR A 127 16.99 -15.08 16.89
C THR A 127 15.56 -14.77 17.33
N LEU A 128 15.38 -13.87 18.30
CA LEU A 128 14.03 -13.40 18.67
C LEU A 128 13.35 -12.70 17.48
N GLU A 129 14.04 -11.77 16.82
CA GLU A 129 13.50 -11.05 15.66
C GLU A 129 13.13 -11.99 14.52
N ARG A 130 13.97 -13.03 14.27
CA ARG A 130 13.63 -14.10 13.32
C ARG A 130 12.41 -14.90 13.75
N GLN A 131 12.29 -15.27 15.02
CA GLN A 131 11.14 -16.04 15.53
C GLN A 131 9.84 -15.24 15.45
N GLU A 132 9.85 -13.96 15.82
CA GLU A 132 8.68 -13.09 15.66
C GLU A 132 8.30 -12.96 14.19
N MET A 133 9.28 -12.81 13.30
CA MET A 133 9.02 -12.75 11.86
C MET A 133 8.50 -14.07 11.30
N ASP A 134 9.05 -15.20 11.70
CA ASP A 134 8.56 -16.52 11.31
C ASP A 134 7.15 -16.77 11.86
N GLN A 135 6.84 -16.27 13.05
CA GLN A 135 5.51 -16.35 13.64
C GLN A 135 4.50 -15.49 12.87
N VAL A 136 4.81 -14.22 12.59
CA VAL A 136 3.96 -13.34 11.76
C VAL A 136 3.78 -13.95 10.37
N ARG A 137 4.83 -14.54 9.79
CA ARG A 137 4.74 -15.23 8.50
C ARG A 137 3.83 -16.45 8.59
N SER A 138 3.98 -17.30 9.59
CA SER A 138 3.11 -18.48 9.79
C SER A 138 1.66 -18.08 10.04
N GLU A 139 1.41 -17.00 10.79
CA GLU A 139 0.06 -16.45 10.97
C GLU A 139 -0.52 -15.95 9.64
N MET A 140 0.28 -15.26 8.82
CA MET A 140 -0.15 -14.85 7.47
C MET A 140 -0.41 -16.05 6.56
N GLU A 141 0.47 -17.05 6.55
CA GLU A 141 0.30 -18.31 5.80
C GLU A 141 -1.00 -19.00 6.22
N SER A 142 -1.24 -19.16 7.51
CA SER A 142 -2.48 -19.74 8.05
C SER A 142 -3.71 -18.93 7.67
N MET A 143 -3.65 -17.60 7.70
CA MET A 143 -4.74 -16.76 7.21
C MET A 143 -5.00 -17.04 5.73
N PHE A 144 -3.97 -17.14 4.90
CA PHE A 144 -4.14 -17.47 3.47
C PHE A 144 -4.68 -18.89 3.26
N GLU A 145 -4.22 -19.87 4.04
CA GLU A 145 -4.73 -21.25 4.03
C GLU A 145 -6.22 -21.32 4.43
N ASP A 146 -6.69 -20.49 5.36
CA ASP A 146 -8.12 -20.38 5.68
C ASP A 146 -8.93 -19.82 4.51
N PHE A 147 -8.32 -18.94 3.70
CA PHE A 147 -8.82 -18.53 2.39
C PHE A 147 -8.52 -19.57 1.28
N GLY A 148 -7.96 -20.73 1.65
CA GLY A 148 -7.55 -21.88 0.82
C GLY A 148 -6.40 -21.61 -0.15
N LEU A 149 -5.66 -20.52 0.04
CA LEU A 149 -4.47 -20.18 -0.73
C LEU A 149 -3.25 -20.76 -0.02
N ASP A 150 -2.61 -21.74 -0.63
CA ASP A 150 -1.30 -22.21 -0.20
C ASP A 150 -0.24 -21.23 -0.73
N ILE A 151 0.21 -20.32 0.13
CA ILE A 151 1.22 -19.32 -0.18
C ILE A 151 2.40 -19.56 0.75
N ASP A 152 3.53 -19.95 0.17
CA ASP A 152 4.78 -20.11 0.91
C ASP A 152 5.41 -18.74 1.18
N LEU A 153 5.43 -18.33 2.44
CA LEU A 153 6.11 -17.10 2.85
C LEU A 153 7.55 -17.37 3.29
N SER A 154 8.07 -18.61 3.30
CA SER A 154 9.45 -18.99 3.71
C SER A 154 10.58 -18.14 3.14
N ASP A 155 10.44 -17.71 1.89
CA ASP A 155 11.45 -16.86 1.25
C ASP A 155 11.44 -15.38 1.68
N LEU A 156 10.45 -14.92 2.47
CA LEU A 156 10.42 -13.54 2.96
C LEU A 156 11.50 -13.33 4.03
N ARG A 157 12.42 -12.42 3.75
CA ARG A 157 13.47 -11.99 4.68
C ARG A 157 13.39 -10.49 4.95
N PRO A 158 13.76 -10.03 6.16
CA PRO A 158 13.79 -8.61 6.50
C PRO A 158 14.74 -7.77 5.64
N ASP A 159 15.75 -8.40 5.04
CA ASP A 159 16.78 -7.78 4.20
C ASP A 159 16.49 -7.85 2.69
N MET A 160 15.28 -8.25 2.29
CA MET A 160 14.90 -8.28 0.88
C MET A 160 14.87 -6.87 0.28
N SER A 161 15.30 -6.75 -0.97
CA SER A 161 15.13 -5.50 -1.72
C SER A 161 13.65 -5.23 -2.00
N ASP A 162 13.29 -3.95 -2.16
CA ASP A 162 11.94 -3.52 -2.53
C ASP A 162 11.43 -4.23 -3.79
N GLU A 163 12.32 -4.51 -4.75
CA GLU A 163 12.02 -5.24 -5.98
C GLU A 163 11.64 -6.70 -5.71
N ALA A 164 12.35 -7.36 -4.80
CA ALA A 164 12.07 -8.75 -4.42
C ALA A 164 10.76 -8.85 -3.62
N MET A 165 10.46 -7.85 -2.78
CA MET A 165 9.19 -7.76 -2.07
C MET A 165 8.01 -7.50 -3.03
N ALA A 166 8.19 -6.62 -4.00
CA ALA A 166 7.20 -6.36 -5.04
C ALA A 166 6.94 -7.58 -5.94
N ALA A 167 7.99 -8.33 -6.27
CA ALA A 167 7.87 -9.58 -7.03
C ALA A 167 7.05 -10.63 -6.27
N LYS A 168 7.29 -10.79 -4.96
CA LYS A 168 6.47 -11.70 -4.12
C LYS A 168 5.03 -11.24 -3.98
N ALA A 169 4.80 -9.94 -3.81
CA ALA A 169 3.44 -9.39 -3.76
C ALA A 169 2.69 -9.63 -5.09
N ALA A 170 3.40 -9.55 -6.22
CA ALA A 170 2.84 -9.88 -7.53
C ALA A 170 2.53 -11.38 -7.67
N GLU A 171 3.43 -12.28 -7.23
CA GLU A 171 3.18 -13.72 -7.22
C GLU A 171 1.95 -14.06 -6.36
N MET A 172 1.85 -13.45 -5.18
CA MET A 172 0.70 -13.62 -4.29
C MET A 172 -0.60 -13.14 -4.96
N ALA A 173 -0.58 -11.97 -5.59
CA ALA A 173 -1.74 -11.44 -6.32
C ALA A 173 -2.14 -12.35 -7.50
N ASP A 174 -1.17 -12.98 -8.15
CA ASP A 174 -1.42 -13.93 -9.24
C ASP A 174 -1.96 -15.27 -8.72
N ARG A 175 -1.47 -15.80 -7.60
CA ARG A 175 -2.07 -16.99 -6.96
C ARG A 175 -3.49 -16.73 -6.47
N ILE A 176 -3.76 -15.56 -5.89
CA ILE A 176 -5.12 -15.14 -5.51
C ILE A 176 -6.02 -15.11 -6.74
N ARG A 177 -5.55 -14.55 -7.86
CA ARG A 177 -6.29 -14.53 -9.13
C ARG A 177 -6.52 -15.94 -9.68
N GLN A 178 -5.48 -16.76 -9.76
CA GLN A 178 -5.58 -18.13 -10.25
C GLN A 178 -6.50 -18.97 -9.39
N LYS A 179 -6.49 -18.81 -8.07
CA LYS A 179 -7.42 -19.52 -7.20
C LYS A 179 -8.84 -19.00 -7.33
N ALA A 180 -9.04 -17.69 -7.46
CA ALA A 180 -10.37 -17.15 -7.76
C ALA A 180 -10.89 -17.71 -9.09
N GLU A 181 -10.02 -17.84 -10.10
CA GLU A 181 -10.34 -18.48 -11.38
C GLU A 181 -10.55 -20.00 -11.26
N GLN A 182 -9.79 -20.70 -10.42
CA GLN A 182 -9.95 -22.15 -10.18
C GLN A 182 -11.19 -22.45 -9.32
N GLU A 183 -11.54 -21.62 -8.34
CA GLU A 183 -12.80 -21.70 -7.62
C GLU A 183 -13.96 -21.37 -8.55
N GLU A 184 -13.80 -20.40 -9.46
CA GLU A 184 -14.75 -20.13 -10.55
C GLU A 184 -14.94 -21.42 -11.39
N GLN A 185 -13.84 -22.07 -11.82
CA GLN A 185 -13.83 -23.32 -12.61
C GLN A 185 -14.33 -24.57 -11.86
N ALA A 186 -13.93 -24.81 -10.62
CA ALA A 186 -14.39 -25.92 -9.79
C ALA A 186 -15.86 -25.76 -9.37
N PHE A 187 -16.32 -24.51 -9.23
CA PHE A 187 -17.74 -24.17 -9.12
C PHE A 187 -18.49 -24.36 -10.47
N HIS A 188 -17.80 -24.43 -11.61
CA HIS A 188 -18.35 -24.86 -12.91
C HIS A 188 -18.38 -26.38 -13.11
N GLU A 189 -17.50 -27.16 -12.46
CA GLU A 189 -17.41 -28.63 -12.61
C GLU A 189 -18.32 -29.44 -11.67
N ARG A 190 -18.68 -28.93 -10.49
CA ARG A 190 -19.72 -29.58 -9.67
C ARG A 190 -21.08 -29.40 -10.36
N PRO A 191 -21.89 -30.47 -10.55
CA PRO A 191 -23.17 -30.38 -11.25
C PRO A 191 -24.24 -29.73 -10.36
N ARG A 192 -24.07 -28.43 -10.06
CA ARG A 192 -25.13 -27.53 -9.64
C ARG A 192 -25.15 -26.41 -10.65
N ARG A 193 -26.09 -26.50 -11.58
CA ARG A 193 -26.34 -25.53 -12.66
C ARG A 193 -26.13 -24.09 -12.16
N LYS A 194 -24.97 -23.47 -12.45
CA LYS A 194 -24.88 -22.00 -12.47
C LYS A 194 -25.95 -21.55 -13.45
N SER A 195 -26.90 -20.72 -13.01
CA SER A 195 -27.98 -20.24 -13.86
C SER A 195 -27.37 -19.54 -15.08
N LYS A 196 -27.88 -19.75 -16.31
CA LYS A 196 -27.43 -19.06 -17.54
C LYS A 196 -27.20 -17.56 -17.32
N LYS A 197 -28.00 -16.95 -16.44
CA LYS A 197 -27.92 -15.53 -16.05
C LYS A 197 -26.60 -15.11 -15.38
N GLN A 198 -25.88 -16.01 -14.71
CA GLN A 198 -24.66 -15.69 -13.97
C GLN A 198 -23.43 -15.76 -14.88
N LEU A 199 -23.33 -16.80 -15.73
CA LEU A 199 -22.34 -16.86 -16.81
C LEU A 199 -22.49 -15.68 -17.78
N GLU A 200 -23.71 -15.36 -18.21
CA GLU A 200 -23.93 -14.17 -19.03
C GLU A 200 -23.53 -12.87 -18.31
N ARG A 201 -23.55 -12.81 -16.98
CA ARG A 201 -23.12 -11.61 -16.23
C ARG A 201 -21.61 -11.49 -16.19
N GLU A 202 -20.88 -12.57 -15.92
CA GLU A 202 -19.42 -12.60 -15.93
C GLU A 202 -18.86 -12.34 -17.33
N ASP A 203 -19.43 -12.96 -18.35
CA ASP A 203 -19.01 -12.76 -19.74
C ASP A 203 -19.31 -11.32 -20.21
N ARG A 204 -20.45 -10.75 -19.77
CA ARG A 204 -20.73 -9.31 -19.94
C ARG A 204 -19.71 -8.44 -19.20
N MET A 205 -19.31 -8.79 -17.98
CA MET A 205 -18.31 -8.00 -17.24
C MET A 205 -16.94 -8.03 -17.92
N LYS A 206 -16.47 -9.21 -18.36
CA LYS A 206 -15.20 -9.36 -19.10
C LYS A 206 -15.24 -8.59 -20.42
N GLN A 207 -16.33 -8.68 -21.17
CA GLN A 207 -16.52 -7.89 -22.40
C GLN A 207 -16.56 -6.38 -22.13
N VAL A 208 -17.18 -5.95 -21.03
CA VAL A 208 -17.20 -4.54 -20.62
C VAL A 208 -15.80 -4.05 -20.24
N GLU A 209 -15.01 -4.85 -19.52
CA GLU A 209 -13.63 -4.49 -19.18
C GLU A 209 -12.72 -4.45 -20.41
N GLU A 210 -12.84 -5.41 -21.33
CA GLU A 210 -12.10 -5.39 -22.58
C GLU A 210 -12.49 -4.19 -23.45
N ALA A 211 -13.78 -3.90 -23.57
CA ALA A 211 -14.26 -2.72 -24.27
C ALA A 211 -13.73 -1.44 -23.62
N ARG A 212 -13.68 -1.38 -22.28
CA ARG A 212 -13.10 -0.27 -21.52
C ARG A 212 -11.60 -0.11 -21.84
N ARG A 213 -10.82 -1.20 -21.81
CA ARG A 213 -9.38 -1.17 -22.14
C ARG A 213 -9.13 -0.73 -23.59
N ARG A 214 -9.91 -1.26 -24.54
CA ARG A 214 -9.82 -0.87 -25.96
C ARG A 214 -10.19 0.59 -26.16
N SER A 215 -11.21 1.08 -25.44
CA SER A 215 -11.61 2.49 -25.45
C SER A 215 -10.49 3.40 -24.91
N ILE A 216 -9.92 3.09 -23.74
CA ILE A 216 -8.79 3.83 -23.14
C ILE A 216 -7.59 3.88 -24.10
N ALA A 217 -7.23 2.75 -24.72
CA ALA A 217 -6.12 2.69 -25.66
C ALA A 217 -6.40 3.48 -26.96
N SER A 218 -7.66 3.55 -27.40
CA SER A 218 -8.06 4.37 -28.55
C SER A 218 -7.93 5.86 -28.24
N ILE A 219 -8.49 6.30 -27.10
CA ILE A 219 -8.44 7.69 -26.63
C ILE A 219 -6.98 8.15 -26.50
N TYR A 220 -6.13 7.34 -25.87
CA TYR A 220 -4.69 7.60 -25.76
C TYR A 220 -4.02 7.76 -27.13
N LYS A 221 -4.28 6.86 -28.09
CA LYS A 221 -3.70 6.94 -29.44
C LYS A 221 -4.18 8.17 -30.22
N GLN A 222 -5.43 8.59 -30.04
CA GLN A 222 -5.97 9.80 -30.67
C GLN A 222 -5.33 11.05 -30.08
N LEU A 223 -5.24 11.14 -28.75
CA LEU A 223 -4.60 12.24 -28.04
C LEU A 223 -3.11 12.35 -28.35
N ALA A 224 -2.38 11.23 -28.33
CA ALA A 224 -0.94 11.20 -28.63
C ALA A 224 -0.62 11.70 -30.05
N LYS A 225 -1.54 11.52 -31.02
CA LYS A 225 -1.37 12.05 -32.38
C LYS A 225 -1.55 13.56 -32.47
N VAL A 226 -2.47 14.13 -31.69
CA VAL A 226 -2.77 15.58 -31.71
C VAL A 226 -1.79 16.37 -30.85
N LEU A 227 -1.38 15.80 -29.73
CA LEU A 227 -0.51 16.42 -28.72
C LEU A 227 0.98 16.15 -28.95
N HIS A 228 1.37 15.46 -30.04
CA HIS A 228 2.77 15.12 -30.28
C HIS A 228 3.62 16.40 -30.47
N PRO A 229 4.68 16.61 -29.67
CA PRO A 229 5.48 17.84 -29.69
C PRO A 229 6.31 18.04 -30.97
N ASP A 230 6.45 16.98 -31.77
CA ASP A 230 7.28 16.92 -32.98
C ASP A 230 6.66 17.64 -34.20
N LEU A 231 5.39 18.07 -34.09
CA LEU A 231 4.68 18.81 -35.14
C LEU A 231 4.67 20.33 -34.93
N GLU A 232 5.26 20.83 -33.83
CA GLU A 232 5.18 22.25 -33.45
C GLU A 232 6.52 22.98 -33.68
N GLN A 233 6.48 24.07 -34.46
CA GLN A 233 7.66 24.90 -34.78
C GLN A 233 7.94 26.00 -33.74
N ASP A 234 6.95 26.33 -32.90
CA ASP A 234 7.06 27.36 -31.86
C ASP A 234 7.53 26.75 -30.53
N ASP A 235 8.62 27.26 -29.96
CA ASP A 235 9.29 26.70 -28.78
C ASP A 235 8.44 26.79 -27.50
N GLU A 236 7.62 27.83 -27.36
CA GLU A 236 6.70 27.98 -26.22
C GLU A 236 5.55 26.96 -26.28
N ARG A 237 5.01 26.71 -27.48
CA ARG A 237 3.94 25.72 -27.70
C ARG A 237 4.46 24.30 -27.59
N ARG A 238 5.70 24.05 -28.01
CA ARG A 238 6.36 22.75 -27.84
C ARG A 238 6.48 22.37 -26.36
N ARG A 239 6.87 23.32 -25.49
CA ARG A 239 6.96 23.09 -24.03
C ARG A 239 5.61 22.74 -23.41
N HIS A 240 4.56 23.46 -23.78
CA HIS A 240 3.20 23.13 -23.33
C HIS A 240 2.75 21.74 -23.79
N LYS A 241 3.02 21.36 -25.05
CA LYS A 241 2.72 20.01 -25.57
C LYS A 241 3.52 18.91 -24.90
N VAL A 242 4.78 19.15 -24.51
CA VAL A 242 5.58 18.19 -23.75
C VAL A 242 4.98 17.92 -22.37
N ALA A 243 4.56 18.97 -21.65
CA ALA A 243 3.91 18.82 -20.35
C ALA A 243 2.59 18.03 -20.46
N LEU A 244 1.78 18.34 -21.47
CA LEU A 244 0.53 17.63 -21.75
C LEU A 244 0.76 16.16 -22.15
N MET A 245 1.83 15.86 -22.89
CA MET A 245 2.19 14.48 -23.25
C MET A 245 2.64 13.66 -22.03
N GLN A 246 3.35 14.29 -21.10
CA GLN A 246 3.71 13.69 -19.81
C GLN A 246 2.45 13.39 -18.98
N GLU A 247 1.55 14.37 -18.86
CA GLU A 247 0.26 14.19 -18.17
C GLU A 247 -0.58 13.07 -18.81
N LEU A 248 -0.62 13.01 -20.15
CA LEU A 248 -1.31 11.96 -20.90
C LEU A 248 -0.74 10.56 -20.61
N THR A 249 0.59 10.45 -20.55
CA THR A 249 1.29 9.18 -20.29
C THR A 249 1.08 8.73 -18.85
N THR A 250 1.13 9.65 -17.87
CA THR A 250 0.82 9.37 -16.47
C THR A 250 -0.64 8.96 -16.28
N ALA A 251 -1.58 9.65 -16.93
CA ALA A 251 -2.99 9.29 -16.89
C ALA A 251 -3.26 7.91 -17.50
N TYR A 252 -2.60 7.56 -18.61
CA TYR A 252 -2.70 6.23 -19.22
C TYR A 252 -2.15 5.14 -18.31
N HIS A 253 -0.97 5.34 -17.71
CA HIS A 253 -0.36 4.36 -16.80
C HIS A 253 -1.22 4.12 -15.56
N ASN A 254 -1.82 5.18 -15.01
CA ASN A 254 -2.68 5.10 -13.82
C ASN A 254 -4.12 4.65 -14.13
N ASN A 255 -4.43 4.26 -15.37
CA ASN A 255 -5.79 3.96 -15.85
C ASN A 255 -6.81 5.08 -15.53
N ASP A 256 -6.35 6.32 -15.53
CA ASP A 256 -7.14 7.51 -15.23
C ASP A 256 -7.98 7.94 -16.44
N LEU A 257 -9.07 7.20 -16.68
CA LEU A 257 -10.03 7.46 -17.75
C LEU A 257 -10.60 8.88 -17.70
N HIS A 258 -10.75 9.47 -16.52
CA HIS A 258 -11.30 10.81 -16.36
C HIS A 258 -10.38 11.87 -16.95
N THR A 259 -9.09 11.80 -16.62
CA THR A 259 -8.09 12.74 -17.15
C THR A 259 -7.90 12.56 -18.65
N LEU A 260 -7.94 11.32 -19.16
CA LEU A 260 -7.90 11.04 -20.59
C LEU A 260 -9.09 11.65 -21.35
N LEU A 261 -10.32 11.50 -20.84
CA LEU A 261 -11.52 12.07 -21.46
C LEU A 261 -11.53 13.61 -21.39
N ARG A 262 -10.93 14.21 -20.35
CA ARG A 262 -10.82 15.66 -20.24
C ARG A 262 -9.92 16.22 -21.33
N LEU A 263 -8.75 15.60 -21.48
CA LEU A 263 -7.80 15.97 -22.54
C LEU A 263 -8.40 15.77 -23.92
N GLU A 264 -9.24 14.74 -24.13
CA GLU A 264 -9.98 14.54 -25.39
C GLU A 264 -10.93 15.70 -25.69
N LEU A 265 -11.73 16.14 -24.72
CA LEU A 265 -12.63 17.28 -24.90
C LEU A 265 -11.91 18.62 -25.12
N GLU A 266 -10.72 18.79 -24.54
CA GLU A 266 -9.95 20.04 -24.67
C GLU A 266 -9.21 20.16 -26.02
N TRP A 267 -8.89 19.03 -26.68
CA TRP A 267 -7.98 19.03 -27.84
C TRP A 267 -8.54 18.38 -29.12
N ILE A 268 -9.59 17.58 -29.04
CA ILE A 268 -10.15 16.84 -30.18
C ILE A 268 -11.53 17.37 -30.61
N ASP A 269 -12.27 18.05 -29.73
CA ASP A 269 -13.61 18.61 -29.98
C ASP A 269 -13.61 20.09 -30.45
#